data_AF-A0A101X9G2-F1
#
_entry.id   AF-A0A101X9G2-F1
#
_cell.length_a   1.000
_cell.length_b   1.000
_cell.length_c   1.000
_cell.angle_alpha   90.00
_cell.angle_beta   90.00
_cell.angle_gamma   90.00
#
_symmetry.space_group_name_H-M   'P 1'
#
loop_
_entity.id
_entity.type
_entity.pdbx_description
1 polymer ?
#
loop_
_entity_poly.entity_id
_entity_poly.type
_entity_poly.pdbx_seq_one_letter_code
_entity_poly.pdbx_strand_id
1 'polypeptide(L)'
;MARAVEESRGDGFVMTAGGLGRVSVLARERAPFIAKIEVENVEDAVKAAELGADMVMLDNMGPSDVAKVRGELMRRGLRKRVVLEASGNVDEKM
;
A
#
# COMPACT_ATOMS: atom_id res chain seq x y z
N MET A 1 3.25 -11.21 0.18
CA MET A 1 4.39 -10.75 -0.65
C MET A 1 4.10 -9.31 -1.01
N ALA A 2 4.99 -8.34 -0.75
CA ALA A 2 4.70 -6.93 -1.01
C ALA A 2 5.35 -6.45 -2.30
N ARG A 3 4.66 -5.58 -3.04
CA ARG A 3 5.14 -5.01 -4.30
C ARG A 3 5.13 -3.50 -4.26
N ALA A 4 6.21 -2.87 -4.73
CA ALA A 4 6.21 -1.45 -5.04
C ALA A 4 5.83 -1.28 -6.51
N VAL A 5 4.96 -0.31 -6.75
CA VAL A 5 4.48 0.04 -8.09
C VAL A 5 4.67 1.54 -8.30
N GLU A 6 5.27 1.92 -9.42
CA GLU A 6 5.28 3.32 -9.86
C GLU A 6 4.14 3.52 -10.88
N GLU A 7 3.28 4.51 -10.63
CA GLU A 7 2.25 4.91 -11.59
C GLU A 7 2.85 5.96 -12.55
N SER A 8 3.58 5.51 -13.56
CA SER A 8 4.14 6.39 -14.60
C SER A 8 3.58 6.05 -15.98
N ARG A 9 3.45 7.11 -16.80
CA ARG A 9 2.97 7.08 -18.19
C ARG A 9 3.96 6.32 -19.08
N GLY A 10 3.93 4.98 -19.06
CA GLY A 10 4.54 4.13 -20.07
C GLY A 10 5.74 3.28 -19.65
N ASP A 11 6.37 3.56 -18.49
CA ASP A 11 7.70 2.99 -18.16
C ASP A 11 7.73 2.26 -16.79
N GLY A 12 6.56 2.03 -16.16
CA GLY A 12 6.46 1.59 -14.77
C GLY A 12 7.24 0.30 -14.45
N PHE A 13 7.95 0.29 -13.32
CA PHE A 13 8.58 -0.92 -12.79
C PHE A 13 7.75 -1.51 -11.64
N VAL A 14 7.68 -2.85 -11.58
CA VAL A 14 7.14 -3.58 -10.43
C VAL A 14 8.30 -4.21 -9.69
N MET A 15 8.49 -3.84 -8.42
CA MET A 15 9.54 -4.39 -7.58
C MET A 15 8.96 -5.34 -6.54
N THR A 16 9.43 -6.58 -6.57
CA THR A 16 9.24 -7.53 -5.46
C THR A 16 10.56 -7.68 -4.72
N ALA A 17 10.56 -7.44 -3.42
CA ALA A 17 11.69 -7.79 -2.55
C ALA A 17 11.21 -8.70 -1.41
N GLY A 18 12.12 -9.45 -0.80
CA GLY A 18 11.84 -10.42 0.27
C GLY A 18 11.35 -9.84 1.61
N GLY A 19 10.65 -8.71 1.60
CA GLY A 19 10.04 -8.05 2.75
C GLY A 19 9.74 -6.56 2.51
N LEU A 20 8.69 -6.03 3.15
CA LEU A 20 8.20 -4.65 3.01
C LEU A 20 9.27 -3.57 3.21
N GLY A 21 10.21 -3.77 4.15
CA GLY A 21 11.29 -2.82 4.40
C GLY A 21 12.19 -2.63 3.18
N ARG A 22 12.57 -3.72 2.50
CA ARG A 22 13.37 -3.65 1.27
C ARG A 22 12.58 -3.03 0.13
N VAL A 23 11.30 -3.38 0.01
CA VAL A 23 10.40 -2.82 -1.01
C VAL A 23 10.29 -1.30 -0.86
N SER A 24 10.12 -0.79 0.35
CA SER A 24 9.94 0.65 0.62
C SER A 24 11.20 1.47 0.33
N VAL A 25 12.38 0.95 0.66
CA VAL A 25 13.67 1.59 0.35
C VAL A 25 13.88 1.66 -1.16
N LEU A 26 13.70 0.53 -1.84
CA LEU A 26 13.87 0.43 -3.29
C LEU A 26 12.85 1.28 -4.06
N ALA A 27 11.61 1.35 -3.56
CA ALA A 27 10.58 2.23 -4.10
C ALA A 27 11.02 3.70 -4.05
N ARG A 28 11.53 4.17 -2.91
CA ARG A 28 12.04 5.55 -2.76
C ARG A 28 13.27 5.83 -3.63
N GLU A 29 14.16 4.86 -3.82
CA GLU A 29 15.34 5.03 -4.67
C GLU A 29 14.99 5.16 -6.16
N ARG A 30 13.98 4.42 -6.63
CA ARG A 30 13.63 4.38 -8.05
C ARG A 30 12.48 5.30 -8.45
N ALA A 31 11.51 5.51 -7.57
CA ALA A 31 10.38 6.42 -7.74
C ALA A 31 10.41 7.48 -6.62
N PRO A 32 11.23 8.54 -6.76
CA PRO A 32 11.43 9.54 -5.70
C PRO A 32 10.20 10.42 -5.43
N PHE A 33 9.11 10.27 -6.20
CA PHE A 33 7.94 11.15 -6.14
C PHE A 33 6.78 10.56 -5.34
N ILE A 34 6.38 9.30 -5.58
CA ILE A 34 5.27 8.64 -4.86
C ILE A 34 5.64 7.16 -4.63
N ALA A 35 5.74 6.74 -3.38
CA ALA A 35 5.91 5.34 -3.01
C ALA A 35 4.54 4.66 -2.80
N LYS A 36 4.03 4.00 -3.85
CA LYS A 36 2.81 3.17 -3.78
C LYS A 36 3.18 1.71 -3.51
N ILE A 37 2.59 1.15 -2.45
CA ILE A 37 2.83 -0.24 -2.02
C ILE A 37 1.54 -1.04 -2.11
N GLU A 38 1.58 -2.17 -2.79
CA GLU A 38 0.49 -3.14 -2.87
C GLU A 38 0.60 -4.19 -1.75
N VAL A 39 -0.52 -4.45 -1.10
CA VAL A 39 -0.65 -5.38 0.04
C VAL A 39 -1.98 -6.13 -0.03
N GLU A 40 -1.99 -7.34 0.52
CA GLU A 40 -3.15 -8.26 0.49
C GLU A 40 -3.74 -8.49 1.90
N ASN A 41 -3.18 -7.85 2.94
CA ASN A 41 -3.60 -8.05 4.33
C ASN A 41 -3.40 -6.80 5.20
N VAL A 42 -4.07 -6.79 6.37
CA VAL A 42 -4.10 -5.64 7.30
C VAL A 42 -2.73 -5.33 7.89
N GLU A 43 -1.95 -6.35 8.22
CA GLU A 43 -0.65 -6.18 8.87
C GLU A 43 0.34 -5.49 7.94
N ASP A 44 0.40 -5.95 6.69
CA ASP A 44 1.25 -5.38 5.65
C ASP A 44 0.84 -3.94 5.32
N ALA A 45 -0.46 -3.62 5.30
CA ALA A 45 -0.95 -2.26 5.08
C ALA A 45 -0.49 -1.29 6.16
N VAL A 46 -0.59 -1.70 7.42
CA VAL A 46 -0.12 -0.90 8.56
C VAL A 46 1.39 -0.72 8.50
N LYS A 47 2.12 -1.79 8.22
CA LYS A 47 3.57 -1.76 8.12
C LYS A 47 4.08 -0.91 6.96
N ALA A 48 3.41 -0.92 5.82
CA ALA A 48 3.71 -0.01 4.70
C ALA A 48 3.56 1.46 5.11
N ALA A 49 2.48 1.80 5.85
CA ALA A 49 2.29 3.15 6.39
C ALA A 49 3.36 3.54 7.43
N GLU A 50 3.78 2.62 8.29
CA GLU A 50 4.88 2.82 9.26
C GLU A 50 6.22 3.08 8.56
N LEU A 51 6.45 2.43 7.41
CA LEU A 51 7.65 2.61 6.58
C LEU A 51 7.59 3.88 5.71
N GLY A 52 6.52 4.67 5.81
CA GLY A 52 6.38 5.93 5.10
C GLY A 52 6.03 5.78 3.63
N ALA A 53 5.22 4.78 3.28
CA ALA A 53 4.53 4.75 1.99
C ALA A 53 3.56 5.94 1.86
N ASP A 54 3.56 6.59 0.71
CA ASP A 54 2.63 7.69 0.41
C ASP A 54 1.23 7.15 0.10
N MET A 55 1.18 5.96 -0.52
CA MET A 55 -0.06 5.27 -0.87
C MET A 55 0.06 3.77 -0.61
N VAL A 56 -1.02 3.17 -0.12
CA VAL A 56 -1.17 1.72 0.05
C VAL A 56 -2.38 1.25 -0.74
N MET A 57 -2.13 0.35 -1.70
CA MET A 57 -3.16 -0.31 -2.50
C MET A 57 -3.52 -1.63 -1.84
N LEU A 58 -4.79 -1.76 -1.47
CA LEU A 58 -5.39 -2.90 -0.79
C LEU A 58 -5.93 -3.85 -1.86
N ASP A 59 -5.13 -4.80 -2.31
CA ASP A 59 -5.52 -5.71 -3.38
C ASP A 59 -6.37 -6.87 -2.87
N ASN A 60 -7.54 -7.06 -3.48
CA ASN A 60 -8.52 -8.10 -3.18
C ASN A 60 -8.94 -8.18 -1.70
N MET A 61 -8.86 -7.06 -0.97
CA MET A 61 -9.29 -6.98 0.43
C MET A 61 -10.78 -6.65 0.52
N GLY A 62 -11.55 -7.44 1.27
CA GLY A 62 -12.98 -7.19 1.49
C GLY A 62 -13.27 -6.00 2.40
N PRO A 63 -14.53 -5.49 2.45
CA PRO A 63 -14.91 -4.29 3.22
C PRO A 63 -14.53 -4.35 4.69
N SER A 64 -14.69 -5.53 5.31
CA SER A 64 -14.32 -5.77 6.71
C SER A 64 -12.84 -5.56 6.96
N ASP A 65 -11.97 -5.99 6.05
CA ASP A 65 -10.52 -5.83 6.21
C ASP A 65 -10.07 -4.41 5.88
N VAL A 66 -10.66 -3.76 4.87
CA VAL A 66 -10.47 -2.32 4.62
C VAL A 66 -10.84 -1.49 5.85
N ALA A 67 -11.95 -1.82 6.52
CA ALA A 67 -12.36 -1.17 7.76
C ALA A 67 -11.34 -1.39 8.90
N LYS A 68 -10.78 -2.60 9.03
CA LYS A 68 -9.71 -2.89 9.99
C LYS A 68 -8.44 -2.10 9.70
N VAL A 69 -8.01 -2.02 8.43
CA VAL A 69 -6.87 -1.19 8.01
C VAL A 69 -7.09 0.26 8.43
N ARG A 70 -8.25 0.83 8.08
CA ARG A 70 -8.61 2.20 8.46
C ARG A 70 -8.56 2.39 9.99
N GLY A 71 -9.14 1.46 10.75
CA GLY A 71 -9.17 1.49 12.21
C GLY A 71 -7.78 1.46 12.83
N GLU A 72 -6.92 0.54 12.39
CA GLU A 72 -5.55 0.43 12.88
C GLU A 72 -4.71 1.67 12.53
N LEU A 73 -4.84 2.20 11.31
CA LEU A 73 -4.14 3.43 10.92
C LEU A 73 -4.61 4.64 11.73
N MET A 74 -5.90 4.73 12.08
CA MET A 74 -6.42 5.78 12.97
C MET A 74 -5.85 5.63 14.37
N ARG A 75 -5.91 4.41 14.93
CA ARG A 75 -5.41 4.10 16.28
C ARG A 75 -3.92 4.42 16.45
N ARG A 76 -3.13 4.24 15.39
CA ARG A 76 -1.68 4.51 15.37
C ARG A 76 -1.32 5.94 14.95
N GLY A 77 -2.30 6.80 14.63
CA GLY A 77 -2.04 8.16 14.16
C GLY A 77 -1.41 8.23 12.76
N LEU A 78 -1.49 7.16 11.98
CA LEU A 78 -0.91 7.02 10.64
C LEU A 78 -1.90 7.37 9.53
N ARG A 79 -3.22 7.38 9.81
CA ARG A 79 -4.25 7.52 8.76
C ARG A 79 -4.09 8.75 7.88
N LYS A 80 -3.60 9.88 8.42
CA LYS A 80 -3.40 11.13 7.65
C LYS A 80 -2.11 11.14 6.82
N ARG A 81 -1.24 10.14 6.99
CA ARG A 81 0.08 10.07 6.34
C ARG A 81 0.06 9.27 5.04
N VAL A 82 -1.01 8.51 4.79
CA VAL A 82 -1.10 7.54 3.70
C VAL A 82 -2.44 7.63 2.99
N VAL A 83 -2.42 7.57 1.67
CA VAL A 83 -3.61 7.38 0.83
C VAL A 83 -3.93 5.88 0.77
N LEU A 84 -5.20 5.52 0.97
CA LEU A 84 -5.67 4.14 0.78
C LEU A 84 -6.41 4.04 -0.54
N GLU A 85 -6.06 3.04 -1.34
CA GLU A 85 -6.73 2.68 -2.58
C GLU A 85 -7.23 1.24 -2.46
N ALA A 86 -8.46 0.97 -2.86
CA ALA A 86 -8.98 -0.40 -2.97
C ALA A 86 -8.81 -0.90 -4.41
N SER A 87 -8.32 -2.12 -4.57
CA SER A 87 -8.11 -2.79 -5.86
C SER A 87 -8.67 -4.21 -5.83
N GLY A 88 -9.05 -4.73 -7.01
CA GLY A 88 -9.49 -6.11 -7.18
C GLY A 88 -10.91 -6.36 -6.67
N ASN A 89 -11.76 -6.95 -7.52
CA ASN A 89 -13.13 -7.37 -7.17
C ASN A 89 -14.00 -6.31 -6.48
N VAL A 90 -13.84 -5.04 -6.85
CA VAL A 90 -14.67 -3.93 -6.35
C VAL A 90 -15.97 -3.86 -7.17
N ASP A 91 -17.11 -3.93 -6.50
CA ASP A 91 -18.44 -3.81 -7.09
C ASP A 91 -19.34 -2.81 -6.31
N GLU A 92 -20.56 -2.59 -6.79
CA GLU A 92 -21.52 -1.65 -6.19
C GLU A 92 -22.04 -2.06 -4.80
N LYS A 93 -21.85 -3.32 -4.40
CA LYS A 93 -22.34 -3.89 -3.14
C LYS A 93 -21.27 -3.90 -2.04
N MET A 94 -20.03 -3.64 -2.43
CA MET A 94 -18.87 -3.52 -1.56
C MET A 94 -18.96 -2.30 -0.64
#